data_AF-A0A075S6Y7-F1
#
_entry.id   AF-A0A075S6Y7-F1
#
_cell.length_a   1.000
_cell.length_b   1.000
_cell.length_c   1.000
_cell.angle_alpha   90.00
_cell.angle_beta   90.00
_cell.angle_gamma   90.00
#
_symmetry.space_group_name_H-M   'P 1'
#
loop_
_entity.id
_entity.type
_entity.pdbx_description
1 polymer ?
#
loop_
_entity_poly.entity_id
_entity_poly.type
_entity_poly.pdbx_seq_one_letter_code
_entity_poly.pdbx_strand_id
1 'polypeptide(L)' 'MTIQEFILGLQEELEIEGNLENTTNIKELEEWDSMAAMLLIGYVSNEFNVTLTSNDLDTLTTIDSLIDKIGAEKFN' A
#
# COMPACT_ATOMS: atom_id res chain seq x y z
N MET A 1 -2.03 -1.53 -13.94
CA MET A 1 -3.04 -1.70 -12.89
C MET A 1 -3.76 -0.37 -12.73
N THR A 2 -5.05 -0.32 -12.47
CA THR A 2 -5.72 0.94 -12.06
C THR A 2 -5.53 1.16 -10.57
N ILE A 3 -5.66 2.39 -10.09
CA ILE A 3 -5.56 2.69 -8.64
C ILE A 3 -6.61 1.91 -7.85
N GLN A 4 -7.81 1.74 -8.40
CA GLN A 4 -8.88 0.97 -7.76
C GLN A 4 -8.53 -0.51 -7.63
N GLU A 5 -7.96 -1.13 -8.67
CA GLU A 5 -7.50 -2.52 -8.60
C GLU A 5 -6.39 -2.70 -7.56
N PHE A 6 -5.48 -1.73 -7.46
CA PHE A 6 -4.42 -1.74 -6.45
C PHE A 6 -4.97 -1.66 -5.04
N ILE A 7 -5.91 -0.74 -4.79
CA ILE A 7 -6.54 -0.59 -3.48
C ILE A 7 -7.26 -1.88 -3.09
N LEU A 8 -8.02 -2.48 -4.01
CA LEU A 8 -8.73 -3.73 -3.74
C LEU A 8 -7.77 -4.88 -3.42
N GLY A 9 -6.70 -5.05 -4.20
CA GLY A 9 -5.69 -6.08 -3.94
C GLY A 9 -4.95 -5.85 -2.62
N LEU A 10 -4.66 -4.59 -2.30
CA LEU A 10 -4.05 -4.21 -1.03
C LEU A 10 -4.98 -4.52 0.16
N GLN A 11 -6.27 -4.22 0.04
CA GLN A 11 -7.26 -4.55 1.07
C GLN A 11 -7.38 -6.05 1.29
N GLU A 12 -7.36 -6.84 0.20
CA GLU A 12 -7.41 -8.29 0.27
C GLU A 12 -6.15 -8.87 0.94
N GLU A 13 -4.96 -8.44 0.52
CA GLU A 13 -3.68 -8.92 1.09
C GLU A 13 -3.47 -8.54 2.55
N LEU A 14 -3.96 -7.36 2.95
CA LEU A 14 -3.83 -6.85 4.32
C LEU A 14 -5.04 -7.17 5.20
N GLU A 15 -6.05 -7.87 4.68
CA GLU A 15 -7.30 -8.18 5.36
C GLU A 15 -7.99 -6.95 5.99
N ILE A 16 -7.89 -5.78 5.31
CA ILE A 16 -8.45 -4.52 5.81
C ILE A 16 -9.96 -4.50 5.60
N GLU A 17 -10.72 -4.26 6.67
CA GLU A 17 -12.17 -4.15 6.60
C GLU A 17 -12.61 -2.72 6.23
N GLY A 18 -13.53 -2.59 5.27
CA GLY A 18 -14.13 -1.30 4.88
C GLY A 18 -13.72 -0.83 3.49
N ASN A 19 -13.82 0.48 3.24
CA ASN A 19 -13.40 1.10 1.98
C ASN A 19 -12.15 1.95 2.24
N LEU A 20 -11.09 1.70 1.49
CA LEU A 20 -9.93 2.57 1.45
C LEU A 20 -10.09 3.62 0.36
N GLU A 21 -9.81 4.87 0.72
CA GLU A 21 -9.65 5.95 -0.25
C GLU A 21 -8.16 6.26 -0.41
N ASN A 22 -7.81 6.90 -1.53
CA ASN A 22 -6.46 7.36 -1.84
C ASN A 22 -5.81 8.18 -0.70
N THR A 23 -6.63 8.98 -0.01
CA THR A 23 -6.22 9.87 1.08
C THR A 23 -6.24 9.20 2.45
N THR A 24 -6.71 7.95 2.56
CA THR A 24 -6.75 7.23 3.84
C THR A 24 -5.34 7.01 4.35
N ASN A 25 -5.13 7.34 5.63
CA ASN A 25 -3.87 7.08 6.30
C ASN A 25 -3.80 5.59 6.70
N ILE A 26 -2.97 4.82 6.01
CA ILE A 26 -2.85 3.37 6.27
C ILE A 26 -2.35 3.07 7.67
N LYS A 27 -1.60 4.00 8.30
CA LYS A 27 -1.07 3.82 9.65
C LYS A 27 -2.10 4.06 10.76
N GLU A 28 -3.22 4.67 10.41
CA GLU A 28 -4.33 4.91 11.35
C GLU A 28 -5.37 3.79 11.32
N LEU A 29 -5.23 2.82 10.41
CA LEU A 29 -6.09 1.65 10.35
C LEU A 29 -5.84 0.76 11.58
N GLU A 30 -6.90 0.18 12.13
CA GLU A 30 -6.80 -0.70 13.30
C GLU A 30 -6.02 -1.98 12.99
N GLU A 31 -6.10 -2.42 11.73
CA GLU A 31 -5.45 -3.59 11.17
C GLU A 31 -3.97 -3.36 10.84
N TRP A 32 -3.49 -2.11 10.91
CA TRP A 32 -2.11 -1.79 10.58
C TRP A 32 -1.14 -2.15 11.71
N ASP A 33 -0.34 -3.19 11.48
CA ASP A 33 0.73 -3.62 12.37
C ASP A 33 2.03 -3.97 11.62
N SER A 34 2.97 -4.62 12.31
CA SER A 34 4.24 -5.05 11.70
C SER A 34 4.05 -6.17 10.67
N MET A 35 3.01 -6.99 10.78
CA MET A 35 2.68 -8.04 9.82
C MET A 35 2.11 -7.42 8.54
N ALA A 36 1.15 -6.51 8.67
CA ALA A 36 0.58 -5.72 7.57
C ALA A 36 1.69 -4.98 6.80
N ALA A 37 2.64 -4.36 7.51
CA ALA A 37 3.80 -3.73 6.89
C ALA A 37 4.65 -4.70 6.05
N MET A 38 4.89 -5.93 6.52
CA MET A 38 5.64 -6.94 5.77
C MET A 38 4.87 -7.46 4.55
N LEU A 39 3.56 -7.67 4.68
CA LEU A 39 2.69 -8.08 3.58
C LEU A 39 2.68 -7.00 2.49
N LEU A 40 2.56 -5.72 2.86
CA LEU A 40 2.66 -4.60 1.93
C LEU A 40 4.00 -4.60 1.17
N ILE A 41 5.13 -4.79 1.88
CA ILE A 41 6.45 -4.88 1.23
C ILE A 41 6.48 -6.02 0.22
N GLY A 42 5.98 -7.19 0.59
CA GLY A 42 5.93 -8.38 -0.27
C GLY A 42 5.05 -8.16 -1.51
N TYR A 43 3.84 -7.66 -1.30
CA TYR A 43 2.88 -7.35 -2.36
C TYR A 43 3.46 -6.38 -3.38
N VAL A 44 4.01 -5.24 -2.91
CA VAL A 44 4.60 -4.23 -3.79
C VAL A 44 5.84 -4.75 -4.51
N SER A 45 6.67 -5.56 -3.84
CA SER A 45 7.83 -6.19 -4.45
C SER A 45 7.44 -7.17 -5.54
N ASN A 46 6.37 -7.94 -5.36
CA ASN A 46 5.93 -8.94 -6.34
C ASN A 46 5.23 -8.28 -7.54
N GLU A 47 4.31 -7.35 -7.30
CA GLU A 47 3.50 -6.74 -8.36
C GLU A 47 4.27 -5.70 -9.18
N PHE A 48 5.13 -4.91 -8.53
CA PHE A 48 5.77 -3.76 -9.17
C PHE A 48 7.29 -3.89 -9.28
N ASN A 49 7.87 -4.96 -8.74
CA ASN A 49 9.32 -5.16 -8.65
C ASN A 49 10.01 -3.95 -7.96
N VAL A 50 9.34 -3.39 -6.95
CA VAL A 50 9.82 -2.27 -6.12
C VAL A 50 10.00 -2.76 -4.69
N THR A 51 11.18 -2.54 -4.13
CA THR A 51 11.45 -2.88 -2.72
C THR A 51 11.17 -1.68 -1.83
N LEU A 52 10.16 -1.79 -0.98
CA LEU A 52 9.91 -0.82 0.08
C LEU A 52 10.87 -1.08 1.25
N THR A 53 11.51 -0.04 1.75
CA THR A 53 12.36 -0.11 2.94
C THR A 53 11.61 0.34 4.19
N SER A 54 12.13 0.04 5.38
CA SER A 54 11.57 0.51 6.65
C SER A 54 11.45 2.05 6.69
N ASN A 55 12.46 2.77 6.18
CA ASN A 55 12.41 4.23 6.07
C ASN A 55 11.29 4.70 5.14
N ASP A 56 11.00 3.96 4.06
CA ASP A 56 9.88 4.28 3.19
C ASP A 56 8.58 4.12 3.96
N LEU A 57 8.39 3.00 4.63
CA LEU A 57 7.21 2.77 5.48
C LEU A 57 7.03 3.86 6.55
N ASP A 58 8.10 4.38 7.15
CA ASP A 58 8.03 5.48 8.12
C ASP A 58 7.56 6.80 7.49
N THR A 59 7.87 7.04 6.22
CA THR A 59 7.47 8.27 5.49
C THR A 59 6.14 8.13 4.76
N LEU A 60 5.75 6.91 4.40
CA LEU A 60 4.48 6.58 3.78
C LEU A 60 3.34 6.77 4.78
N THR A 61 2.34 7.54 4.40
CA THR A 61 1.17 7.81 5.26
C THR A 61 -0.11 7.39 4.54
N THR A 62 -0.25 7.75 3.27
CA THR A 62 -1.46 7.46 2.49
C THR A 62 -1.20 6.52 1.32
N ILE A 63 -2.28 6.01 0.73
CA ILE A 63 -2.23 5.24 -0.52
C ILE A 63 -1.61 6.08 -1.66
N ASP A 64 -1.92 7.37 -1.75
CA ASP A 64 -1.27 8.25 -2.74
C ASP A 64 0.25 8.30 -2.55
N SER A 65 0.73 8.40 -1.31
CA SER A 65 2.17 8.39 -1.01
C SER A 65 2.82 7.07 -1.47
N LEU A 66 2.09 5.97 -1.33
CA LEU A 66 2.52 4.64 -1.74
C LEU A 66 2.59 4.53 -3.26
N ILE A 67 1.59 5.04 -3.97
CA ILE A 67 1.57 5.11 -5.45
C ILE A 67 2.74 5.94 -5.97
N ASP A 68 2.98 7.12 -5.38
CA ASP A 68 4.14 7.96 -5.74
C ASP A 68 5.46 7.22 -5.54
N LYS A 69 5.59 6.45 -4.45
CA LYS A 69 6.79 5.66 -4.15
C LYS A 69 6.99 4.50 -5.14
N ILE A 70 5.89 3.86 -5.56
CA ILE A 70 5.90 2.76 -6.54
C ILE A 70 6.21 3.27 -7.95
N GLY A 71 5.76 4.49 -8.24
CA GLY A 71 5.83 5.14 -9.55
C GLY A 71 4.43 5.24 -10.17
N ALA A 72 3.90 6.46 -10.22
CA ALA A 72 2.56 6.73 -10.75
C ALA A 72 2.39 6.23 -12.20
N GLU A 73 3.47 6.14 -12.98
CA GLU A 73 3.42 5.60 -14.34
C GLU A 73 3.04 4.10 -14.43
N LYS A 74 3.09 3.37 -13.32
CA LYS A 74 2.66 1.96 -13.25
C LYS A 74 1.14 1.81 -13.11
N PHE A 75 0.46 2.93 -12.84
CA PHE A 75 -0.97 3.01 -12.68
C PHE A 75 -1.60 3.71 -13.90
N ASN A 76 -2.56 3.05 -14.55
CA ASN A 76 -3.27 3.56 -15.74
C ASN A 76 -4.64 4.13 -15.38
#